data_AF-A0ABD0NSF3-F1
#
_entry.id   AF-A0ABD0NSF3-F1
#
_cell.length_a   1.000
_cell.length_b   1.000
_cell.length_c   1.000
_cell.angle_alpha   90.00
_cell.angle_beta   90.00
_cell.angle_gamma   90.00
#
_symmetry.space_group_name_H-M   'P 1'
#
loop_
_entity.id
_entity.type
_entity.pdbx_description
1 polymer ?
#
loop_
_entity_poly.entity_id
_entity_poly.type
_entity_poly.pdbx_seq_one_letter_code
_entity_poly.pdbx_strand_id
1 'polypeptide(L)'
;ASKEVLHSKNLKQLLEVVLAFGNYMNKGQRGNAYGFKISSLNKIADTKSSIDKNITLLHYLITILEKKYSKVMLFSEELQNVPEAAKV
;
A
#
# COMPACT_ATOMS: atom_id res chain seq x y z
N ALA A 1 -17.98 1.24 -6.25
CA ALA A 1 -17.11 0.41 -5.38
C ALA A 1 -16.43 -0.77 -6.10
N SER A 2 -17.10 -1.88 -6.44
CA SER A 2 -16.42 -3.05 -7.04
C SER A 2 -15.63 -2.73 -8.33
N LYS A 3 -16.25 -2.00 -9.26
CA LYS A 3 -15.58 -1.53 -10.49
C LYS A 3 -14.43 -0.56 -10.21
N GLU A 4 -14.52 0.26 -9.18
CA GLU A 4 -13.46 1.22 -8.81
C GLU A 4 -12.21 0.48 -8.34
N VAL A 5 -12.38 -0.48 -7.43
CA VAL A 5 -11.27 -1.31 -6.94
C VAL A 5 -10.60 -2.06 -8.08
N LEU A 6 -11.37 -2.63 -9.02
CA LEU A 6 -10.82 -3.40 -10.14
C LEU A 6 -10.06 -2.55 -11.16
N HIS A 7 -10.50 -1.32 -11.42
CA HIS A 7 -9.96 -0.48 -12.49
C HIS A 7 -9.04 0.65 -12.02
N SER A 8 -8.91 0.87 -10.71
CA SER A 8 -8.03 1.89 -10.14
C SER A 8 -6.57 1.62 -10.49
N LYS A 9 -6.01 2.45 -11.37
CA LYS A 9 -4.59 2.36 -11.76
C LYS A 9 -3.69 2.81 -10.61
N ASN A 10 -4.14 3.78 -9.83
CA ASN A 10 -3.39 4.30 -8.69
C ASN A 10 -3.31 3.25 -7.56
N LEU A 11 -4.41 2.52 -7.28
CA LEU A 11 -4.37 1.40 -6.35
C LEU A 11 -3.40 0.30 -6.82
N LYS A 12 -3.42 -0.06 -8.10
CA LYS A 12 -2.48 -1.05 -8.65
C LYS A 12 -1.02 -0.63 -8.45
N GLN A 13 -0.69 0.63 -8.73
CA GLN A 13 0.66 1.16 -8.53
C GLN A 13 1.07 1.16 -7.06
N LEU A 14 0.16 1.49 -6.14
CA LEU A 14 0.41 1.39 -4.70
C LEU A 14 0.75 -0.04 -4.30
N LEU A 15 -0.02 -1.02 -4.77
CA LEU A 15 0.21 -2.44 -4.47
C LEU A 15 1.55 -2.93 -5.01
N GLU A 16 1.98 -2.46 -6.17
CA GLU A 16 3.29 -2.76 -6.75
C GLU A 16 4.45 -2.22 -5.90
N VAL A 17 4.33 -0.98 -5.41
CA VAL A 17 5.32 -0.40 -4.50
C VAL A 17 5.37 -1.18 -3.18
N VAL A 18 4.22 -1.52 -2.60
CA VAL A 18 4.16 -2.35 -1.38
C VAL A 18 4.82 -3.71 -1.61
N LEU A 19 4.59 -4.35 -2.76
CA LEU A 19 5.20 -5.62 -3.11
C LEU A 19 6.73 -5.50 -3.19
N ALA A 20 7.24 -4.46 -3.86
CA ALA A 20 8.66 -4.20 -3.97
C ALA A 20 9.32 -4.00 -2.60
N PHE A 21 8.68 -3.25 -1.70
CA PHE A 21 9.13 -3.06 -0.32
C PHE A 21 9.13 -4.38 0.46
N GLY A 22 8.04 -5.14 0.40
CA GLY A 22 7.92 -6.42 1.08
C GLY A 22 8.98 -7.42 0.62
N ASN A 23 9.23 -7.50 -0.69
CA ASN A 23 10.27 -8.36 -1.26
C ASN A 23 11.68 -7.93 -0.85
N TYR A 24 11.97 -6.63 -0.85
CA TYR A 24 13.26 -6.10 -0.41
C TYR A 24 13.53 -6.32 1.08
N MET A 25 12.52 -6.14 1.93
CA MET A 25 12.67 -6.25 3.38
C MET A 25 12.71 -7.71 3.85
N ASN A 26 11.88 -8.58 3.28
CA ASN A 26 11.75 -9.97 3.71
C ASN A 26 12.70 -10.94 2.98
N LYS A 27 13.91 -10.47 2.59
CA LYS A 27 14.89 -11.21 1.76
C LYS A 27 14.94 -12.73 2.02
N GLY A 28 15.18 -13.51 0.97
CA GLY A 28 15.22 -14.97 1.03
C GLY A 28 13.86 -15.59 0.68
N GLN A 29 13.51 -16.72 1.32
CA GLN A 29 12.27 -17.46 1.01
C GLN A 29 10.99 -16.63 1.21
N ARG A 30 11.05 -15.55 2.01
CA ARG A 30 9.92 -14.64 2.27
C ARG A 30 9.88 -13.42 1.35
N GLY A 31 10.85 -13.27 0.43
CA GLY A 31 11.06 -12.05 -0.37
C GLY A 31 10.90 -12.24 -1.89
N ASN A 32 10.37 -13.37 -2.34
CA ASN A 32 10.09 -13.68 -3.75
C ASN A 32 8.58 -13.78 -4.01
N ALA A 33 7.80 -12.84 -3.45
CA ALA A 33 6.36 -12.82 -3.63
C ALA A 33 5.98 -12.20 -4.98
N TYR A 34 4.94 -12.77 -5.60
CA TYR A 34 4.27 -12.20 -6.79
C TYR A 34 3.01 -11.41 -6.43
N GLY A 35 2.61 -11.46 -5.15
CA GLY A 35 1.43 -10.79 -4.62
C GLY A 35 1.27 -11.07 -3.14
N PHE A 36 0.31 -10.40 -2.52
CA PHE A 36 -0.02 -10.57 -1.10
C PHE A 36 -1.53 -10.41 -0.89
N LYS A 37 -2.03 -10.96 0.22
CA LYS A 37 -3.44 -10.76 0.61
C LYS A 37 -3.68 -9.29 0.97
N ILE A 38 -4.79 -8.70 0.52
CA ILE A 38 -5.13 -7.29 0.79
C ILE A 38 -5.13 -6.95 2.29
N SER A 39 -5.50 -7.90 3.15
CA SER A 39 -5.42 -7.75 4.61
C SER A 39 -4.02 -7.39 5.14
N SER A 40 -2.95 -7.68 4.38
CA SER A 40 -1.58 -7.33 4.74
C SER A 40 -1.34 -5.82 4.69
N LEU A 41 -2.15 -5.03 3.98
CA LEU A 41 -2.04 -3.57 3.98
C LEU A 41 -2.16 -2.98 5.39
N ASN A 42 -3.05 -3.53 6.22
CA ASN A 42 -3.22 -3.10 7.61
C ASN A 42 -1.96 -3.35 8.46
N LYS A 43 -1.13 -4.32 8.09
CA LYS A 43 0.09 -4.68 8.83
C LYS A 43 1.29 -3.81 8.47
N ILE A 44 1.18 -2.96 7.44
CA ILE A 44 2.27 -2.05 7.06
C ILE A 44 2.56 -1.07 8.22
N ALA A 45 1.53 -0.64 8.94
CA ALA A 45 1.69 0.24 10.09
C ALA A 45 2.39 -0.44 11.29
N ASP A 46 2.42 -1.77 11.36
CA ASP A 46 3.03 -2.51 12.47
C ASP A 46 4.56 -2.48 12.43
N THR A 47 5.14 -2.28 11.25
CA THR A 47 6.59 -2.24 11.07
C THR A 47 7.11 -0.85 11.40
N LYS A 48 7.87 -0.74 12.49
CA LYS A 48 8.45 0.53 12.97
C LYS A 48 9.86 0.75 12.43
N SER A 49 10.22 2.01 12.23
CA SER A 49 11.58 2.41 11.89
C SER A 49 12.53 2.06 13.04
N SER A 50 13.74 1.63 12.68
CA SER A 50 14.83 1.39 13.63
C SER A 50 15.44 2.68 14.16
N ILE A 51 15.22 3.82 13.47
CA ILE A 51 15.76 5.14 13.83
C ILE A 51 14.80 5.88 14.76
N ASP A 52 13.51 5.91 14.43
CA ASP A 52 12.46 6.56 15.21
C ASP A 52 11.26 5.63 15.36
N LYS A 53 10.96 5.22 16.59
CA LYS A 53 9.87 4.28 16.91
C LYS A 53 8.47 4.89 16.73
N ASN A 54 8.37 6.20 16.50
CA ASN A 54 7.13 6.89 16.14
C ASN A 54 6.85 6.83 14.63
N ILE A 55 7.87 6.56 13.81
CA ILE A 55 7.74 6.43 12.37
C ILE A 55 7.51 4.97 12.01
N THR A 56 6.47 4.71 11.22
CA THR A 56 6.15 3.38 10.69
C THR A 56 6.51 3.27 9.22
N LEU A 57 6.54 2.04 8.70
CA LEU A 57 6.72 1.79 7.28
C LEU A 57 5.63 2.47 6.45
N LEU A 58 4.42 2.62 6.98
CA LEU A 58 3.33 3.33 6.30
C LEU A 58 3.67 4.81 6.09
N HIS A 59 4.19 5.49 7.13
CA HIS A 59 4.62 6.89 7.01
C HIS A 59 5.72 7.06 5.96
N TYR A 60 6.69 6.15 5.96
CA TYR A 60 7.77 6.16 4.98
C TYR A 60 7.25 5.90 3.56
N LEU A 61 6.33 4.96 3.41
CA LEU A 61 5.72 4.62 2.12
C LEU A 61 4.94 5.82 1.55
N ILE A 62 4.15 6.53 2.36
CA ILE A 62 3.47 7.77 1.94
C ILE A 62 4.50 8.80 1.45
N THR A 63 5.58 9.02 2.21
CA THR A 63 6.63 9.98 1.82
C THR A 63 7.26 9.63 0.46
N ILE A 64 7.47 8.34 0.18
CA ILE A 64 8.02 7.89 -1.10
C ILE A 64 7.00 8.03 -2.22
N LEU A 65 5.73 7.68 -1.98
CA LEU A 65 4.66 7.82 -2.96
C LEU A 65 4.47 9.28 -3.35
N GLU A 66 4.45 10.22 -2.40
CA GLU A 66 4.33 11.65 -2.70
C GLU A 66 5.49 12.16 -3.57
N LYS A 67 6.72 11.74 -3.23
CA LYS A 67 7.93 12.21 -3.93
C LYS A 67 8.13 11.59 -5.31
N LYS A 68 7.76 10.32 -5.51
CA LYS A 68 8.08 9.55 -6.73
C LYS A 68 6.87 9.16 -7.57
N TYR A 69 5.69 9.08 -6.95
CA TYR A 69 4.46 8.57 -7.54
C TYR A 69 3.27 9.47 -7.18
N SER A 70 3.41 10.80 -7.33
CA SER A 70 2.44 11.78 -6.83
C SER A 70 1.00 11.52 -7.25
N LYS A 71 0.77 10.95 -8.45
CA LYS A 71 -0.55 10.55 -8.94
C LYS A 71 -1.23 9.46 -8.09
N VAL A 72 -0.45 8.61 -7.42
CA VAL A 72 -0.98 7.55 -6.54
C VAL A 72 -1.79 8.14 -5.41
N MET A 73 -1.50 9.37 -4.96
CA MET A 73 -2.26 10.05 -3.90
C MET A 73 -3.73 10.28 -4.28
N LEU A 74 -4.07 10.24 -5.57
CA LEU A 74 -5.43 10.39 -6.08
C LEU A 74 -6.24 9.08 -6.02
N PHE A 75 -5.67 7.96 -5.53
CA PHE A 75 -6.39 6.70 -5.44
C PHE A 75 -7.63 6.78 -4.53
N SER A 76 -7.62 7.68 -3.54
CA SER A 76 -8.77 7.94 -2.67
C SER A 76 -9.98 8.47 -3.45
N GLU A 77 -9.76 9.30 -4.47
CA GLU A 77 -10.81 9.80 -5.37
C GLU A 77 -11.33 8.70 -6.29
N GLU A 78 -10.44 7.84 -6.78
CA GLU A 78 -10.81 6.67 -7.58
C GLU A 78 -11.63 5.64 -6.78
N LEU A 79 -11.49 5.60 -5.45
CA LEU A 79 -12.16 4.65 -4.55
C LEU A 79 -13.25 5.28 -3.67
N GLN A 80 -13.80 6.42 -4.08
CA GLN A 80 -14.74 7.22 -3.27
C GLN A 80 -15.97 6.46 -2.75
N ASN A 81 -16.43 5.42 -3.45
CA ASN A 81 -17.63 4.66 -3.03
C ASN A 81 -17.30 3.44 -2.16
N VAL A 82 -16.03 3.14 -1.91
CA VAL A 82 -15.61 2.00 -1.06
C VAL A 82 -16.08 2.15 0.39
N PRO A 83 -15.99 3.32 1.06
CA PRO A 83 -16.45 3.46 2.45
C PRO A 83 -17.93 3.16 2.64
N GLU A 84 -18.77 3.51 1.67
CA GLU A 84 -20.21 3.24 1.75
C GLU A 84 -20.52 1.77 1.44
N ALA A 85 -19.88 1.21 0.41
CA ALA A 85 -20.05 -0.20 0.07
C ALA A 85 -19.52 -1.17 1.14
N ALA A 86 -18.62 -0.73 2.02
CA ALA A 86 -18.12 -1.53 3.14
C ALA A 86 -19.15 -1.72 4.27
N LYS A 87 -20.25 -0.95 4.27
CA LYS A 87 -21.33 -1.03 5.26
C LYS A 87 -22.52 -1.88 4.81
N VAL A 88 -22.59 -2.20 3.52
CA VAL A 88 -23.62 -3.04 2.89
C VAL A 88 -23.27 -4.50 3.11
#